data_AF-A0A563W0E4-F1
#
_entry.id   AF-A0A563W0E4-F1
#
_cell.length_a   1.000
_cell.length_b   1.000
_cell.length_c   1.000
_cell.angle_alpha   90.00
_cell.angle_beta   90.00
_cell.angle_gamma   90.00
#
_symmetry.space_group_name_H-M   'P 1'
#
loop_
_entity.id
_entity.type
_entity.pdbx_description
1 polymer ?
#
loop_
_entity_poly.entity_id
_entity_poly.type
_entity_poly.pdbx_seq_one_letter_code
_entity_poly.pdbx_strand_id
1 'polypeptide(L)' 'MKYAVIIEKGNNSYGAYVPDLPGCVAVGETAAEVKTLIQEAIEFH' A
#
# COMPACT_ATOMS: atom_id res chain seq x y z
N MET A 1 11.24 1.68 10.60
CA MET A 1 10.50 2.97 10.71
C MET A 1 9.01 2.68 10.73
N LYS A 2 8.16 3.66 11.09
CA LYS A 2 6.70 3.50 11.03
C LYS A 2 6.16 4.55 10.07
N TYR A 3 5.30 4.11 9.16
CA TYR A 3 4.64 4.97 8.17
C TYR A 3 3.13 4.86 8.33
N ALA A 4 2.42 5.96 8.10
CA ALA A 4 0.98 5.90 7.90
C ALA A 4 0.71 5.36 6.49
N VAL A 5 -0.06 4.27 6.42
CA VAL A 5 -0.48 3.68 5.14
C VAL A 5 -2.00 3.84 5.04
N ILE A 6 -2.44 4.41 3.93
CA ILE A 6 -3.86 4.49 3.59
C ILE A 6 -4.18 3.30 2.69
N ILE A 7 -5.19 2.52 3.06
CA ILE A 7 -5.70 1.41 2.26
C ILE A 7 -7.13 1.76 1.83
N GLU A 8 -7.37 1.72 0.52
CA GLU A 8 -8.64 2.03 -0.10
C GLU A 8 -9.23 0.78 -0.76
N LYS A 9 -10.51 0.51 -0.49
CA LYS A 9 -11.26 -0.55 -1.17
C LYS A 9 -11.79 -0.01 -2.50
N GLY A 10 -11.32 -0.57 -3.61
CA GLY A 10 -11.95 -0.41 -4.92
C GLY A 10 -13.03 -1.48 -5.15
N ASN A 11 -13.76 -1.37 -6.27
CA ASN A 11 -14.85 -2.31 -6.61
C ASN A 11 -14.40 -3.78 -6.56
N ASN A 12 -13.25 -4.09 -7.18
CA ASN A 12 -12.74 -5.46 -7.29
C ASN A 12 -11.32 -5.63 -6.72
N SER A 13 -10.75 -4.59 -6.11
CA SER A 13 -9.35 -4.58 -5.65
C SER A 13 -9.18 -3.73 -4.40
N TYR A 14 -7.96 -3.63 -3.91
CA TYR A 14 -7.51 -2.71 -2.89
C TYR A 14 -6.29 -1.94 -3.40
N GLY A 15 -6.26 -0.65 -3.13
CA GLY A 15 -5.09 0.19 -3.32
C GLY A 15 -4.48 0.57 -1.97
N ALA A 16 -3.17 0.76 -1.92
CA ALA A 16 -2.49 1.34 -0.77
C ALA A 16 -1.44 2.37 -1.20
N TYR A 17 -1.27 3.42 -0.39
CA TYR A 17 -0.24 4.42 -0.59
C TYR A 17 0.25 5.02 0.72
N VAL A 18 1.45 5.59 0.69
CA VAL A 18 2.10 6.25 1.83
C VAL A 18 2.16 7.76 1.56
N PRO A 19 1.42 8.60 2.31
CA PRO A 19 1.44 10.06 2.11
C PRO A 19 2.83 10.68 2.23
N ASP A 20 3.65 10.14 3.13
CA ASP A 20 5.00 10.63 3.42
C ASP A 20 6.03 10.19 2.36
N LEU A 21 5.71 9.20 1.53
CA LEU A 21 6.58 8.67 0.47
C LEU A 21 5.87 8.77 -0.89
N PRO A 22 5.84 9.96 -1.53
CA PRO A 22 5.18 10.14 -2.82
C PRO A 22 5.67 9.13 -3.88
N GLY A 23 4.72 8.43 -4.50
CA GLY A 23 5.02 7.38 -5.48
C GLY A 23 5.18 5.98 -4.89
N CYS A 24 5.21 5.82 -3.56
CA CYS A 24 5.12 4.52 -2.91
C CYS A 24 3.66 4.06 -2.86
N VAL A 25 3.29 3.16 -3.78
CA VAL A 25 1.93 2.66 -3.98
C VAL A 25 1.92 1.15 -4.25
N ALA A 26 0.82 0.49 -3.91
CA ALA A 26 0.59 -0.92 -4.20
C ALA A 26 -0.88 -1.20 -4.53
N VAL A 27 -1.15 -2.27 -5.28
CA VAL A 27 -2.50 -2.74 -5.61
C VAL A 27 -2.54 -4.25 -5.39
N GLY A 28 -3.62 -4.75 -4.77
CA GLY A 28 -3.87 -6.19 -4.57
C GLY A 28 -5.35 -6.54 -4.63
N GLU A 29 -5.68 -7.82 -4.71
CA GLU A 29 -7.06 -8.32 -4.69
C GLU A 29 -7.65 -8.32 -3.28
N THR A 30 -6.80 -8.46 -2.25
CA THR A 30 -7.21 -8.47 -0.84
C THR A 30 -6.51 -7.40 0.00
N ALA A 31 -7.14 -7.03 1.13
CA ALA A 31 -6.54 -6.11 2.10
C ALA A 31 -5.23 -6.63 2.71
N ALA A 32 -5.11 -7.96 2.88
CA ALA A 32 -3.90 -8.58 3.40
C ALA A 32 -2.76 -8.53 2.38
N GLU A 33 -3.07 -8.85 1.12
CA GLU A 33 -2.11 -8.80 0.01
C GLU A 33 -1.57 -7.39 -0.21
N VAL A 34 -2.46 -6.39 -0.35
CA VAL A 34 -2.02 -5.00 -0.58
C VAL A 34 -1.17 -4.47 0.57
N LYS A 35 -1.41 -4.94 1.81
CA LYS A 35 -0.62 -4.60 2.99
C LYS A 35 0.79 -5.19 2.93
N THR A 36 0.93 -6.43 2.47
CA THR A 36 2.26 -7.04 2.25
C THR A 36 3.01 -6.29 1.15
N LEU A 37 2.35 -6.04 0.02
CA LEU A 37 2.97 -5.38 -1.13
C LEU A 37 3.44 -3.96 -0.83
N ILE A 38 2.64 -3.14 -0.12
CA ILE A 38 3.05 -1.78 0.25
C ILE A 38 4.17 -1.79 1.28
N GLN A 39 4.23 -2.80 2.15
CA GLN A 39 5.34 -2.95 3.09
C GLN A 39 6.65 -3.24 2.35
N GLU A 40 6.63 -4.12 1.36
CA GLU A 40 7.79 -4.38 0.49
C GLU A 40 8.18 -3.13 -0.31
N ALA A 41 7.21 -2.41 -0.87
CA ALA A 41 7.47 -1.18 -1.62
C ALA A 41 8.15 -0.08 -0.78
N ILE A 42 7.83 0.00 0.53
CA ILE A 42 8.49 0.90 1.48
C ILE A 42 9.97 0.53 1.69
N GLU A 43 10.34 -0.75 1.64
CA GLU A 43 11.72 -1.19 1.84
C GLU A 43 12.66 -0.79 0.70
N PHE A 44 12.13 -0.54 -0.50
CA PHE A 44 12.88 -0.12 -1.68
C PHE A 44 12.96 1.41 -1.88
N HIS A 45 12.35 2.20 -1.00
CA HIS A 45 12.23 3.66 -1.11
C HIS A 45 13.15 4.39 -0.13
#